data_AF-A0A917X7U9-F1
#
_entry.id   AF-A0A917X7U9-F1
#
_cell.length_a   1.000
_cell.length_b   1.000
_cell.length_c   1.000
_cell.angle_alpha   90.00
_cell.angle_beta   90.00
_cell.angle_gamma   90.00
#
_symmetry.space_group_name_H-M   'P 1'
#
loop_
_entity.id
_entity.type
_entity.pdbx_description
1 polymer ?
#
loop_
_entity_poly.entity_id
_entity_poly.type
_entity_poly.pdbx_seq_one_letter_code
_entity_poly.pdbx_strand_id
1 'polypeptide(L)'
;MSSIVCTPPVPAPGEPASETRDRARGALLGLAVGDALGAPAENMKPSEIRARWGRITGYVTDRPAGTDDTEYAIFSGLLLARHGSALTPAHAEAAWHEWIADRAEGPFKGAGFSERGTLENLRRGLAAPISAQHRHAWSDGLAMRAAPFGVFAAGRPAEAARLVAVDGSVSHEGEGIYGGQAVAAGVAAAMAGAPPTAVVAAALAVIPDDSWTARSLRRAVSVAHRGERAVRSAVVIGGYPWTDLAPEAVALAFGAYAAADGDFRDAVLTAVNMGRDADTTAAVAGALAGATRGEASIPPEWAAAIGPARGSCLPSMAGHHVLEVAERLTAPPPPPPPTEPPPPTRPLPPTEPNPATRTFPPEERHPATPTFPPAEPKPATRTFPPEERHPATPTFPPAEPKPATPTFPPHEPHPTTPTLPQNGPHPAPPALPPHEPHPTTPTLPQNGPHPAPPALLPAEPHPSPSTSAFLSAESGGGWARSWGSRGRSPLGAGCDGGLR
;
A
#
# COMPACT_ATOMS: atom_id res chain seq x y z
N MET A 1 36.03 2.97 28.60
CA MET A 1 35.07 4.03 28.20
C MET A 1 33.82 3.33 27.70
N SER A 2 32.84 3.15 28.58
CA SER A 2 31.61 2.41 28.28
C SER A 2 30.60 3.37 27.67
N SER A 3 30.13 3.04 26.47
CA SER A 3 29.13 3.78 25.71
C SER A 3 27.77 3.61 26.39
N ILE A 4 27.22 4.72 26.90
CA ILE A 4 25.85 4.77 27.44
C ILE A 4 24.91 4.72 26.24
N VAL A 5 24.25 3.56 26.08
CA VAL A 5 23.09 3.41 25.19
C VAL A 5 21.96 4.23 25.81
N CYS A 6 21.65 5.36 25.18
CA CYS A 6 20.53 6.20 25.57
C CYS A 6 19.26 5.55 25.02
N THR A 7 18.62 4.70 25.82
CA THR A 7 17.26 4.23 25.56
C THR A 7 16.34 5.45 25.52
N PRO A 8 15.59 5.71 24.43
CA PRO A 8 14.66 6.82 24.42
C PRO A 8 13.57 6.60 25.49
N PRO A 9 13.11 7.66 26.16
CA PRO A 9 12.09 7.54 27.19
C PRO A 9 10.78 7.02 26.57
N VAL A 10 10.14 6.09 27.29
CA VAL A 10 8.75 5.69 27.05
C VAL A 10 7.87 6.96 27.04
N PRO A 11 6.97 7.15 26.06
CA PRO A 11 6.13 8.33 26.01
C PRO A 11 5.31 8.46 27.30
N ALA A 12 5.18 9.69 27.79
CA ALA A 12 4.36 10.04 28.94
C ALA A 12 2.89 9.60 28.73
N PRO A 13 2.09 9.43 29.80
CA PRO A 13 0.74 8.90 29.68
C PRO A 13 -0.17 9.84 28.87
N GLY A 14 -0.62 9.33 27.72
CA GLY A 14 -1.88 9.59 27.03
C GLY A 14 -2.20 11.04 26.66
N GLU A 15 -2.13 11.35 25.36
CA GLU A 15 -3.01 12.38 24.80
C GLU A 15 -4.46 12.09 25.24
N PRO A 16 -5.27 13.12 25.55
CA PRO A 16 -6.67 12.92 25.91
C PRO A 16 -7.39 12.13 24.82
N ALA A 17 -8.24 11.18 25.19
CA ALA A 17 -8.92 10.28 24.24
C ALA A 17 -9.67 10.99 23.10
N SER A 18 -10.08 12.25 23.32
CA SER A 18 -10.68 13.11 22.29
C SER A 18 -9.68 13.51 21.19
N GLU A 19 -8.42 13.78 21.55
CA GLU A 19 -7.36 14.15 20.61
C GLU A 19 -6.89 12.93 19.81
N THR A 20 -6.74 11.77 20.45
CA THR A 20 -6.45 10.51 19.74
C THR A 20 -7.57 10.15 18.75
N ARG A 21 -8.84 10.35 19.13
CA ARG A 21 -9.97 10.16 18.21
C ARG A 21 -9.93 11.15 17.05
N ASP A 22 -9.68 12.43 17.31
CA ASP A 22 -9.58 13.47 16.27
C ASP A 22 -8.46 13.17 15.26
N ARG A 23 -7.27 12.75 15.72
CA ARG A 23 -6.17 12.31 14.85
C ARG A 23 -6.52 11.06 14.04
N ALA A 24 -7.21 10.09 14.64
CA ALA A 24 -7.61 8.85 13.94
C ALA A 24 -8.61 9.14 12.82
N ARG A 25 -9.59 10.01 13.10
CA ARG A 25 -10.57 10.49 12.12
C ARG A 25 -9.87 11.29 11.03
N GLY A 26 -8.97 12.18 11.40
CA GLY A 26 -8.13 12.93 10.47
C GLY A 26 -7.31 12.01 9.56
N ALA A 27 -6.70 10.95 10.09
CA ALA A 27 -5.91 10.01 9.30
C ALA A 27 -6.74 9.27 8.24
N LEU A 28 -7.86 8.65 8.64
CA LEU A 28 -8.65 7.84 7.70
C LEU A 28 -9.54 8.68 6.78
N LEU A 29 -10.06 9.82 7.25
CA LEU A 29 -10.76 10.77 6.38
C LEU A 29 -9.79 11.48 5.44
N GLY A 30 -8.60 11.84 5.93
CA GLY A 30 -7.53 12.44 5.13
C GLY A 30 -7.07 11.54 4.00
N LEU A 31 -6.98 10.23 4.25
CA LEU A 31 -6.74 9.22 3.23
C LEU A 31 -7.81 9.28 2.13
N ALA A 32 -9.09 9.20 2.50
CA ALA A 32 -10.18 9.19 1.53
C ALA A 32 -10.33 10.51 0.75
N VAL A 33 -10.04 11.64 1.40
CA VAL A 33 -9.99 12.96 0.74
C VAL A 33 -8.85 13.02 -0.27
N GLY A 34 -7.66 12.55 0.12
CA GLY A 34 -6.48 12.50 -0.75
C GLY A 34 -6.72 11.64 -1.98
N ASP A 35 -7.19 10.42 -1.77
CA ASP A 35 -7.63 9.48 -2.80
C ASP A 35 -8.61 10.15 -3.77
N ALA A 36 -9.75 10.66 -3.28
CA ALA A 36 -10.79 11.26 -4.12
C ALA A 36 -10.33 12.53 -4.89
N LEU A 37 -9.40 13.31 -4.34
CA LEU A 37 -8.79 14.46 -5.02
C LEU A 37 -7.76 14.04 -6.08
N GLY A 38 -7.03 12.95 -5.81
CA GLY A 38 -5.96 12.43 -6.66
C GLY A 38 -6.46 11.59 -7.83
N ALA A 39 -7.56 10.85 -7.67
CA ALA A 39 -8.07 9.92 -8.67
C ALA A 39 -8.25 10.53 -10.08
N PRO A 40 -8.75 11.78 -10.25
CA PRO A 40 -8.84 12.38 -11.59
C PRO A 40 -7.48 12.67 -12.25
N ALA A 41 -6.42 12.83 -11.45
CA ALA A 41 -5.05 13.14 -11.88
C ALA A 41 -4.15 11.89 -11.95
N GLU A 42 -4.67 10.71 -11.61
CA GLU A 42 -3.97 9.44 -11.73
C GLU A 42 -3.44 9.24 -13.16
N ASN A 43 -2.23 8.72 -13.28
CA ASN A 43 -1.50 8.48 -14.53
C ASN A 43 -1.21 9.73 -15.38
N MET A 44 -1.49 10.94 -14.88
CA MET A 44 -1.21 12.18 -15.59
C MET A 44 0.18 12.74 -15.25
N LYS A 45 0.77 13.46 -16.21
CA LYS A 45 1.94 14.32 -15.99
C LYS A 45 1.49 15.67 -15.44
N PRO A 46 2.35 16.38 -14.69
CA PRO A 46 2.05 17.74 -14.23
C PRO A 46 1.66 18.71 -15.35
N SER A 47 2.19 18.54 -16.56
CA SER A 47 1.81 19.36 -17.72
C SER A 47 0.38 19.10 -18.19
N GLU A 48 -0.09 17.86 -18.10
CA GLU A 48 -1.45 17.46 -18.49
C GLU A 48 -2.46 17.93 -17.45
N ILE A 49 -2.11 17.82 -16.15
CA ILE A 49 -2.89 18.39 -15.04
C ILE A 49 -3.04 19.90 -15.24
N ARG A 50 -1.93 20.61 -15.50
CA ARG A 50 -1.94 22.06 -15.78
C ARG A 50 -2.74 22.45 -17.00
N ALA A 51 -2.65 21.69 -18.08
CA ALA A 51 -3.42 21.97 -19.29
C ALA A 51 -4.94 21.82 -19.05
N ARG A 52 -5.35 20.89 -18.19
CA ARG A 52 -6.76 20.58 -17.96
C ARG A 52 -7.40 21.43 -16.86
N TRP A 53 -6.70 21.66 -15.75
CA TRP A 53 -7.26 22.30 -14.55
C TRP A 53 -6.38 23.44 -13.99
N GLY A 54 -5.23 23.71 -14.60
CA GLY A 54 -4.21 24.52 -13.93
C GLY A 54 -3.61 23.77 -12.75
N ARG A 55 -3.54 24.40 -11.58
CA ARG A 55 -3.23 23.67 -10.34
C ARG A 55 -4.54 23.15 -9.78
N ILE A 56 -4.63 21.86 -9.47
CA ILE A 56 -5.75 21.33 -8.71
C ILE A 56 -5.70 21.94 -7.31
N THR A 57 -6.79 22.59 -6.88
CA THR A 57 -6.91 23.26 -5.57
C THR A 57 -8.10 22.76 -4.74
N GLY A 58 -8.76 21.69 -5.19
CA GLY A 58 -9.98 21.08 -4.64
C GLY A 58 -10.54 20.05 -5.63
N TYR A 59 -11.73 19.50 -5.38
CA TYR A 59 -12.31 18.49 -6.25
C TYR A 59 -12.57 19.04 -7.66
N VAL A 60 -12.22 18.23 -8.66
CA VAL A 60 -12.42 18.53 -10.09
C VAL A 60 -13.48 17.63 -10.74
N THR A 61 -14.23 16.89 -9.92
CA THR A 61 -15.36 16.05 -10.34
C THR A 61 -16.60 16.38 -9.51
N ASP A 62 -17.78 16.19 -10.09
CA ASP A 62 -19.06 16.51 -9.42
C ASP A 62 -19.42 15.51 -8.31
N ARG A 63 -18.82 14.31 -8.35
CA ARG A 63 -19.11 13.20 -7.43
C ARG A 63 -17.81 12.57 -6.94
N PRO A 64 -16.99 13.30 -6.17
CA PRO A 64 -15.78 12.75 -5.60
C PRO A 64 -16.10 11.52 -4.74
N ALA A 65 -15.23 10.53 -4.80
CA ALA A 65 -15.26 9.35 -3.95
C ALA A 65 -13.88 8.70 -4.01
N GLY A 66 -13.53 8.01 -2.94
CA GLY A 66 -12.36 7.16 -2.94
C GLY A 66 -12.48 6.00 -3.92
N THR A 67 -11.32 5.51 -4.35
CA THR A 67 -11.11 4.38 -5.24
C THR A 67 -10.91 3.09 -4.43
N ASP A 68 -10.15 2.15 -4.99
CA ASP A 68 -9.60 0.99 -4.30
C ASP A 68 -8.77 1.36 -3.05
N ASP A 69 -8.05 2.48 -3.03
CA ASP A 69 -7.27 2.92 -1.85
C ASP A 69 -8.15 2.98 -0.59
N THR A 70 -9.24 3.74 -0.68
CA THR A 70 -10.21 3.88 0.42
C THR A 70 -10.87 2.54 0.76
N GLU A 71 -11.25 1.76 -0.25
CA GLU A 71 -11.93 0.48 -0.03
C GLU A 71 -11.00 -0.55 0.64
N TYR A 72 -9.73 -0.63 0.24
CA TYR A 72 -8.74 -1.50 0.86
C TYR A 72 -8.28 -1.00 2.23
N ALA A 73 -8.26 0.33 2.46
CA ALA A 73 -8.03 0.89 3.79
C ALA A 73 -9.18 0.50 4.75
N ILE A 74 -10.43 0.53 4.28
CA ILE A 74 -11.57 0.03 5.06
C ILE A 74 -11.43 -1.47 5.32
N PHE A 75 -11.12 -2.28 4.31
CA PHE A 75 -10.84 -3.71 4.45
C PHE A 75 -9.81 -3.98 5.55
N SER A 76 -8.66 -3.32 5.48
CA SER A 76 -7.55 -3.49 6.41
C SER A 76 -7.91 -3.04 7.83
N GLY A 77 -8.64 -1.94 7.95
CA GLY A 77 -9.12 -1.45 9.23
C GLY A 77 -10.18 -2.35 9.87
N LEU A 78 -11.09 -2.94 9.09
CA LEU A 78 -12.07 -3.91 9.59
C LEU A 78 -11.40 -5.23 10.01
N LEU A 79 -10.44 -5.71 9.22
CA LEU A 79 -9.59 -6.86 9.57
C LEU A 79 -8.88 -6.61 10.91
N LEU A 80 -8.27 -5.43 11.06
CA LEU A 80 -7.55 -5.07 12.28
C LEU A 80 -8.48 -4.84 13.47
N ALA A 81 -9.66 -4.27 13.27
CA ALA A 81 -10.67 -4.14 14.33
C ALA A 81 -11.17 -5.51 14.83
N ARG A 82 -11.18 -6.54 13.97
CA ARG A 82 -11.60 -7.90 14.32
C ARG A 82 -10.54 -8.64 15.16
N HIS A 83 -9.25 -8.48 14.83
CA HIS A 83 -8.18 -9.31 15.42
C HIS A 83 -7.20 -8.54 16.32
N GLY A 84 -7.18 -7.22 16.24
CA GLY A 84 -6.23 -6.35 16.95
C GLY A 84 -4.78 -6.81 16.77
N SER A 85 -3.99 -6.74 17.85
CA SER A 85 -2.59 -7.20 17.82
C SER A 85 -2.43 -8.71 17.58
N ALA A 86 -3.50 -9.51 17.72
CA ALA A 86 -3.48 -10.94 17.44
C ALA A 86 -3.70 -11.28 15.94
N LEU A 87 -3.63 -10.29 15.05
CA LEU A 87 -3.65 -10.52 13.61
C LEU A 87 -2.52 -11.48 13.18
N THR A 88 -2.88 -12.49 12.39
CA THR A 88 -1.96 -13.49 11.83
C THR A 88 -2.15 -13.58 10.31
N PRO A 89 -1.19 -14.15 9.55
CA PRO A 89 -1.37 -14.34 8.12
C PRO A 89 -2.61 -15.16 7.78
N ALA A 90 -2.95 -16.16 8.59
CA ALA A 90 -4.17 -16.96 8.41
C ALA A 90 -5.46 -16.14 8.60
N HIS A 91 -5.46 -15.18 9.54
CA HIS A 91 -6.59 -14.25 9.69
C HIS A 91 -6.74 -13.34 8.46
N ALA A 92 -5.62 -12.80 7.96
CA ALA A 92 -5.62 -11.97 6.75
C ALA A 92 -6.09 -12.77 5.53
N GLU A 93 -5.51 -13.94 5.30
CA GLU A 93 -5.89 -14.87 4.21
C GLU A 93 -7.38 -15.22 4.28
N ALA A 94 -7.90 -15.56 5.47
CA ALA A 94 -9.32 -15.85 5.66
C ALA A 94 -10.21 -14.65 5.29
N ALA A 95 -9.82 -13.43 5.64
CA ALA A 95 -10.56 -12.22 5.26
C ALA A 95 -10.48 -11.95 3.75
N TRP A 96 -9.33 -12.20 3.11
CA TRP A 96 -9.20 -12.13 1.66
C TRP A 96 -10.16 -13.11 0.97
N HIS A 97 -10.28 -14.35 1.45
CA HIS A 97 -11.28 -15.30 0.94
C HIS A 97 -12.71 -14.84 1.21
N GLU A 98 -13.05 -14.54 2.47
CA GLU A 98 -14.39 -14.17 2.92
C GLU A 98 -14.91 -12.92 2.20
N TRP A 99 -14.04 -11.92 2.00
CA TRP A 99 -14.45 -10.59 1.55
C TRP A 99 -14.11 -10.26 0.11
N ILE A 100 -13.25 -11.03 -0.57
CA ILE A 100 -12.74 -10.70 -1.91
C ILE A 100 -12.71 -11.93 -2.84
N ALA A 101 -11.88 -12.94 -2.53
CA ALA A 101 -11.51 -13.98 -3.49
C ALA A 101 -12.65 -14.95 -3.83
N ASP A 102 -13.45 -15.33 -2.84
CA ASP A 102 -14.50 -16.35 -2.96
C ASP A 102 -15.88 -15.74 -3.20
N ARG A 103 -15.98 -14.41 -3.28
CA ARG A 103 -17.24 -13.77 -3.61
C ARG A 103 -17.60 -14.05 -5.06
N ALA A 104 -18.87 -14.39 -5.29
CA ALA A 104 -19.46 -14.61 -6.61
C ALA A 104 -19.66 -13.26 -7.32
N GLU A 105 -18.54 -12.62 -7.65
CA GLU A 105 -18.48 -11.33 -8.30
C GLU A 105 -18.09 -11.55 -9.76
N GLY A 106 -18.52 -10.64 -10.63
CA GLY A 106 -18.11 -10.64 -12.04
C GLY A 106 -16.59 -10.46 -12.19
N PRO A 107 -16.09 -10.11 -13.40
CA PRO A 107 -14.66 -9.85 -13.57
C PRO A 107 -14.16 -8.84 -12.54
N PHE A 108 -13.00 -9.11 -11.94
CA PHE A 108 -12.34 -8.25 -10.93
C PHE A 108 -12.31 -6.78 -11.39
N LYS A 109 -12.81 -5.87 -10.54
CA LYS A 109 -13.18 -4.50 -10.93
C LYS A 109 -12.25 -3.38 -10.44
N GLY A 110 -11.24 -3.64 -9.62
CA GLY A 110 -10.32 -2.59 -9.15
C GLY A 110 -9.23 -3.13 -8.24
N ALA A 111 -8.20 -2.31 -7.95
CA ALA A 111 -7.02 -2.54 -7.09
C ALA A 111 -5.66 -2.78 -7.73
N GLY A 112 -5.55 -2.69 -9.06
CA GLY A 112 -4.25 -2.83 -9.71
C GLY A 112 -3.77 -4.28 -9.91
N PHE A 113 -2.48 -4.44 -10.21
CA PHE A 113 -1.93 -5.74 -10.65
C PHE A 113 -1.56 -6.68 -9.52
N SER A 114 -1.20 -6.18 -8.34
CA SER A 114 -0.81 -7.00 -7.19
C SER A 114 -1.99 -7.77 -6.64
N GLU A 115 -3.07 -7.08 -6.32
CA GLU A 115 -4.31 -7.64 -5.83
C GLU A 115 -4.86 -8.67 -6.82
N ARG A 116 -4.78 -8.38 -8.14
CA ARG A 116 -5.14 -9.35 -9.18
C ARG A 116 -4.27 -10.61 -9.13
N GLY A 117 -2.95 -10.45 -9.02
CA GLY A 117 -2.02 -11.58 -8.92
C GLY A 117 -2.27 -12.43 -7.66
N THR A 118 -2.55 -11.75 -6.55
CA THR A 118 -2.90 -12.37 -5.27
C THR A 118 -4.17 -13.19 -5.39
N LEU A 119 -5.24 -12.61 -5.95
CA LEU A 119 -6.51 -13.30 -6.12
C LEU A 119 -6.40 -14.52 -7.03
N GLU A 120 -5.61 -14.43 -8.10
CA GLU A 120 -5.33 -15.58 -8.96
C GLU A 120 -4.61 -16.69 -8.19
N ASN A 121 -3.63 -16.35 -7.35
CA ASN A 121 -2.92 -17.32 -6.52
C ASN A 121 -3.82 -17.95 -5.44
N LEU A 122 -4.61 -17.15 -4.73
CA LEU A 122 -5.55 -17.62 -3.71
C LEU A 122 -6.59 -18.57 -4.32
N ARG A 123 -7.14 -18.24 -5.50
CA ARG A 123 -8.10 -19.11 -6.22
C ARG A 123 -7.50 -20.41 -6.72
N ARG A 124 -6.17 -20.49 -6.84
CA ARG A 124 -5.43 -21.73 -7.11
C ARG A 124 -5.10 -22.53 -5.85
N GLY A 125 -5.49 -22.05 -4.67
CA GLY A 125 -5.23 -22.68 -3.39
C GLY A 125 -3.82 -22.41 -2.84
N LEU A 126 -3.14 -21.35 -3.30
CA LEU A 126 -1.85 -20.94 -2.75
C LEU A 126 -2.10 -20.01 -1.55
N ALA A 127 -1.63 -20.43 -0.37
CA ALA A 127 -1.72 -19.68 0.88
C ALA A 127 -0.58 -18.64 1.02
N ALA A 128 -0.73 -17.72 1.97
CA ALA A 128 0.35 -16.80 2.33
C ALA A 128 1.58 -17.58 2.88
N PRO A 129 2.83 -17.16 2.57
CA PRO A 129 3.21 -16.00 1.78
C PRO A 129 3.32 -16.28 0.27
N ILE A 130 3.00 -17.50 -0.19
CA ILE A 130 3.13 -17.87 -1.61
C ILE A 130 2.12 -17.11 -2.47
N SER A 131 0.94 -16.78 -1.91
CA SER A 131 -0.08 -15.96 -2.57
C SER A 131 0.46 -14.61 -3.05
N ALA A 132 1.43 -14.02 -2.33
CA ALA A 132 2.07 -12.76 -2.67
C ALA A 132 3.17 -12.87 -3.74
N GLN A 133 3.59 -14.09 -4.14
CA GLN A 133 4.68 -14.28 -5.09
C GLN A 133 4.19 -14.12 -6.54
N HIS A 134 4.07 -12.88 -6.99
CA HIS A 134 3.69 -12.52 -8.35
C HIS A 134 4.44 -11.29 -8.86
N ARG A 135 4.38 -11.04 -10.18
CA ARG A 135 5.25 -10.06 -10.87
C ARG A 135 5.12 -8.61 -10.41
N HIS A 136 4.05 -8.27 -9.69
CA HIS A 136 3.75 -6.91 -9.25
C HIS A 136 3.84 -6.71 -7.73
N ALA A 137 4.21 -7.73 -6.94
CA ALA A 137 4.13 -7.72 -5.47
C ALA A 137 4.94 -6.63 -4.75
N TRP A 138 5.77 -5.89 -5.50
CA TRP A 138 6.50 -4.71 -5.06
C TRP A 138 5.68 -3.39 -5.17
N SER A 139 4.42 -3.45 -5.59
CA SER A 139 3.59 -2.26 -5.82
C SER A 139 3.15 -1.58 -4.51
N ASP A 140 2.58 -0.38 -4.64
CA ASP A 140 2.07 0.46 -3.55
C ASP A 140 0.71 0.05 -2.98
N GLY A 141 0.10 -1.05 -3.46
CA GLY A 141 -1.21 -1.53 -3.01
C GLY A 141 -1.30 -1.84 -1.51
N LEU A 142 -0.17 -2.16 -0.86
CA LEU A 142 -0.11 -2.25 0.60
C LEU A 142 0.04 -0.88 1.27
N ALA A 143 0.78 0.04 0.65
CA ALA A 143 1.01 1.38 1.17
C ALA A 143 -0.28 2.23 1.18
N MET A 144 -1.10 2.15 0.13
CA MET A 144 -2.39 2.86 0.04
C MET A 144 -3.34 2.49 1.19
N ARG A 145 -3.25 1.25 1.71
CA ARG A 145 -4.12 0.74 2.77
C ARG A 145 -3.48 0.62 4.15
N ALA A 146 -2.30 1.20 4.34
CA ALA A 146 -1.50 1.02 5.55
C ALA A 146 -1.91 1.92 6.74
N ALA A 147 -2.62 3.03 6.50
CA ALA A 147 -2.99 3.99 7.54
C ALA A 147 -3.76 3.40 8.76
N PRO A 148 -4.73 2.48 8.59
CA PRO A 148 -5.42 1.83 9.71
C PRO A 148 -4.49 1.17 10.73
N PHE A 149 -3.39 0.57 10.28
CA PHE A 149 -2.41 -0.07 11.17
C PHE A 149 -1.67 0.96 12.03
N GLY A 150 -1.37 2.13 11.46
CA GLY A 150 -0.78 3.24 12.20
C GLY A 150 -1.75 3.84 13.22
N VAL A 151 -3.02 3.98 12.86
CA VAL A 151 -4.09 4.44 13.78
C VAL A 151 -4.24 3.49 14.97
N PHE A 152 -4.34 2.19 14.72
CA PHE A 152 -4.46 1.18 15.79
C PHE A 152 -3.21 1.10 16.68
N ALA A 153 -2.03 1.23 16.07
CA ALA A 153 -0.74 1.17 16.74
C ALA A 153 -0.19 2.56 17.09
N ALA A 154 -1.05 3.53 17.41
CA ALA A 154 -0.67 4.88 17.81
C ALA A 154 0.48 4.87 18.85
N GLY A 155 1.54 5.62 18.57
CA GLY A 155 2.76 5.68 19.39
C GLY A 155 3.64 4.43 19.36
N ARG A 156 3.30 3.41 18.57
CA ARG A 156 4.03 2.12 18.48
C ARG A 156 4.39 1.79 17.02
N PRO A 157 5.30 2.56 16.37
CA PRO A 157 5.64 2.38 14.96
C PRO A 157 6.10 0.96 14.57
N ALA A 158 6.87 0.30 15.44
CA ALA A 158 7.33 -1.07 15.19
C ALA A 158 6.18 -2.10 15.15
N GLU A 159 5.15 -1.90 15.99
CA GLU A 159 3.97 -2.79 15.98
C GLU A 159 3.07 -2.49 14.78
N ALA A 160 2.94 -1.22 14.37
CA ALA A 160 2.28 -0.85 13.13
C ALA A 160 2.93 -1.55 11.92
N ALA A 161 4.26 -1.50 11.84
CA ALA A 161 5.06 -2.16 10.81
C ALA A 161 4.94 -3.69 10.84
N ARG A 162 4.85 -4.29 12.03
CA ARG A 162 4.62 -5.75 12.16
C ARG A 162 3.24 -6.13 11.62
N LEU A 163 2.19 -5.41 12.04
CA LEU A 163 0.80 -5.74 11.69
C LEU A 163 0.53 -5.56 10.19
N VAL A 164 1.01 -4.46 9.58
CA VAL A 164 0.85 -4.25 8.14
C VAL A 164 1.62 -5.28 7.32
N ALA A 165 2.78 -5.76 7.80
CA ALA A 165 3.52 -6.84 7.14
C ALA A 165 2.78 -8.19 7.22
N VAL A 166 1.99 -8.42 8.27
CA VAL A 166 1.12 -9.61 8.38
C VAL A 166 0.04 -9.58 7.30
N ASP A 167 -0.68 -8.47 7.14
CA ASP A 167 -1.63 -8.31 6.02
C ASP A 167 -0.92 -8.39 4.67
N GLY A 168 0.18 -7.66 4.53
CA GLY A 168 1.00 -7.62 3.33
C GLY A 168 1.52 -8.97 2.89
N SER A 169 1.78 -9.90 3.81
CA SER A 169 2.25 -11.25 3.47
C SER A 169 1.27 -12.04 2.57
N VAL A 170 0.01 -11.63 2.50
CA VAL A 170 -0.97 -12.23 1.59
C VAL A 170 -0.81 -11.72 0.16
N SER A 171 -0.43 -10.44 -0.04
CA SER A 171 -0.53 -9.79 -1.36
C SER A 171 0.72 -9.08 -1.90
N HIS A 172 1.74 -8.87 -1.07
CA HIS A 172 2.95 -8.14 -1.42
C HIS A 172 4.22 -8.79 -0.87
N GLU A 173 5.36 -8.47 -1.48
CA GLU A 173 6.68 -8.90 -1.05
C GLU A 173 7.71 -7.78 -1.26
N GLY A 174 8.83 -7.85 -0.55
CA GLY A 174 9.94 -6.90 -0.71
C GLY A 174 9.50 -5.44 -0.55
N GLU A 175 9.71 -4.63 -1.59
CA GLU A 175 9.40 -3.19 -1.57
C GLU A 175 7.92 -2.87 -1.31
N GLY A 176 6.99 -3.77 -1.68
CA GLY A 176 5.57 -3.57 -1.37
C GLY A 176 5.31 -3.64 0.14
N ILE A 177 5.95 -4.59 0.83
CA ILE A 177 5.92 -4.67 2.30
C ILE A 177 6.62 -3.47 2.93
N TYR A 178 7.81 -3.09 2.44
CA TYR A 178 8.55 -1.96 2.99
C TYR A 178 7.77 -0.64 2.84
N GLY A 179 7.07 -0.44 1.71
CA GLY A 179 6.19 0.70 1.51
C GLY A 179 5.07 0.75 2.55
N GLY A 180 4.35 -0.36 2.75
CA GLY A 180 3.31 -0.47 3.77
C GLY A 180 3.83 -0.22 5.19
N GLN A 181 4.99 -0.79 5.53
CA GLN A 181 5.63 -0.59 6.83
C GLN A 181 5.98 0.88 7.09
N ALA A 182 6.58 1.56 6.12
CA ALA A 182 6.95 2.97 6.22
C ALA A 182 5.71 3.85 6.48
N VAL A 183 4.63 3.64 5.72
CA VAL A 183 3.38 4.39 5.90
C VAL A 183 2.76 4.12 7.27
N ALA A 184 2.59 2.86 7.66
CA ALA A 184 1.99 2.49 8.95
C ALA A 184 2.78 3.05 10.14
N ALA A 185 4.11 2.97 10.09
CA ALA A 185 4.99 3.50 11.13
C ALA A 185 4.97 5.03 11.21
N GLY A 186 4.94 5.71 10.05
CA GLY A 186 4.79 7.17 9.99
C GLY A 186 3.47 7.63 10.59
N VAL A 187 2.35 7.00 10.19
CA VAL A 187 1.02 7.30 10.75
C VAL A 187 1.00 7.03 12.27
N ALA A 188 1.56 5.91 12.74
CA ALA A 188 1.65 5.61 14.17
C ALA A 188 2.41 6.68 14.97
N ALA A 189 3.49 7.24 14.42
CA ALA A 189 4.22 8.32 15.05
C ALA A 189 3.41 9.63 15.05
N ALA A 190 2.77 9.97 13.92
CA ALA A 190 1.93 11.17 13.80
C ALA A 190 0.74 11.15 14.77
N MET A 191 0.13 9.97 14.97
CA MET A 191 -0.94 9.73 15.94
C MET A 191 -0.54 10.00 17.39
N ALA A 192 0.77 10.02 17.70
CA ALA A 192 1.29 10.34 19.03
C ALA A 192 1.80 11.79 19.14
N GLY A 193 1.40 12.66 18.20
CA GLY A 193 1.80 14.07 18.19
C GLY A 193 3.25 14.31 17.79
N ALA A 194 3.91 13.34 17.15
CA ALA A 194 5.30 13.51 16.71
C ALA A 194 5.41 14.61 15.63
N PRO A 195 6.48 15.44 15.65
CA PRO A 195 6.71 16.42 14.60
C PRO A 195 7.01 15.74 13.25
N PRO A 196 6.80 16.41 12.09
CA PRO A 196 6.99 15.81 10.77
C PRO A 196 8.34 15.13 10.54
N THR A 197 9.42 15.68 11.10
CA THR A 197 10.76 15.08 11.04
C THR A 197 10.84 13.73 11.78
N ALA A 198 10.17 13.59 12.91
CA ALA A 198 10.11 12.35 13.67
C ALA A 198 9.18 11.32 13.01
N VAL A 199 8.10 11.77 12.35
CA VAL A 199 7.23 10.93 11.51
C VAL A 199 8.03 10.27 10.38
N VAL A 200 8.83 11.07 9.65
CA VAL A 200 9.74 10.55 8.61
C VAL A 200 10.77 9.58 9.20
N ALA A 201 11.35 9.92 10.36
CA ALA A 201 12.34 9.05 11.02
C ALA A 201 11.75 7.70 11.44
N ALA A 202 10.52 7.68 11.96
CA ALA A 202 9.81 6.47 12.35
C ALA A 202 9.54 5.55 11.14
N ALA A 203 9.15 6.13 10.00
CA ALA A 203 8.96 5.39 8.75
C ALA A 203 10.25 4.73 8.26
N LEU A 204 11.38 5.44 8.31
CA LEU A 204 12.68 4.91 7.90
C LEU A 204 13.24 3.86 8.87
N ALA A 205 12.93 3.97 10.17
CA ALA A 205 13.49 3.09 11.19
C ALA A 205 12.98 1.64 11.14
N VAL A 206 11.87 1.38 10.44
CA VAL A 206 11.23 0.05 10.39
C VAL A 206 11.49 -0.71 9.09
N ILE A 207 12.22 -0.12 8.14
CA ILE A 207 12.53 -0.73 6.83
C ILE A 207 14.05 -0.89 6.63
N PRO A 208 14.51 -1.80 5.76
CA PRO A 208 15.94 -1.95 5.50
C PRO A 208 16.56 -0.66 4.94
N ASP A 209 17.72 -0.27 5.48
CA ASP A 209 18.40 0.96 5.11
C ASP A 209 18.79 1.04 3.63
N ASP A 210 19.07 -0.12 3.03
CA ASP A 210 19.43 -0.33 1.62
C ASP A 210 18.24 -0.76 0.75
N SER A 211 17.00 -0.70 1.25
CA SER A 211 15.82 -0.83 0.40
C SER A 211 15.72 0.34 -0.59
N TRP A 212 15.04 0.10 -1.71
CA TRP A 212 14.72 1.16 -2.64
C TRP A 212 13.80 2.20 -1.99
N THR A 213 12.79 1.75 -1.25
CA THR A 213 11.87 2.61 -0.51
C THR A 213 12.63 3.57 0.41
N ALA A 214 13.57 3.09 1.23
CA ALA A 214 14.34 3.95 2.13
C ALA A 214 15.18 5.00 1.38
N ARG A 215 15.83 4.61 0.28
CA ARG A 215 16.62 5.54 -0.55
C ARG A 215 15.74 6.61 -1.21
N SER A 216 14.63 6.21 -1.79
CA SER A 216 13.70 7.11 -2.48
C SER A 216 13.07 8.09 -1.49
N LEU A 217 12.62 7.62 -0.33
CA LEU A 217 12.03 8.43 0.73
C LEU A 217 13.02 9.47 1.24
N ARG A 218 14.25 9.06 1.59
CA ARG A 218 15.33 10.00 2.01
C ARG A 218 15.60 11.07 0.94
N ARG A 219 15.63 10.66 -0.34
CA ARG A 219 15.88 11.58 -1.44
C ARG A 219 14.75 12.61 -1.57
N ALA A 220 13.50 12.17 -1.54
CA ALA A 220 12.32 13.04 -1.59
C ALA A 220 12.33 14.08 -0.46
N VAL A 221 12.50 13.62 0.77
CA VAL A 221 12.53 14.50 1.95
C VAL A 221 13.71 15.48 1.91
N SER A 222 14.88 15.05 1.44
CA SER A 222 16.06 15.94 1.34
C SER A 222 15.86 17.15 0.42
N VAL A 223 14.97 17.04 -0.56
CA VAL A 223 14.64 18.12 -1.52
C VAL A 223 13.28 18.75 -1.28
N ALA A 224 12.55 18.34 -0.25
CA ALA A 224 11.17 18.78 0.02
C ALA A 224 11.06 20.32 0.15
N HIS A 225 12.03 20.96 0.81
CA HIS A 225 12.12 22.41 0.94
C HIS A 225 12.24 23.17 -0.39
N ARG A 226 12.54 22.48 -1.51
CA ARG A 226 12.63 23.06 -2.86
C ARG A 226 11.31 22.94 -3.63
N GLY A 227 10.28 22.37 -3.01
CA GLY A 227 8.93 22.29 -3.53
C GLY A 227 8.66 21.09 -4.45
N GLU A 228 7.39 21.01 -4.86
CA GLU A 228 6.76 19.93 -5.64
C GLU A 228 7.61 19.42 -6.80
N ARG A 229 8.15 20.32 -7.63
CA ARG A 229 8.95 19.94 -8.81
C ARG A 229 10.24 19.22 -8.42
N ALA A 230 10.87 19.63 -7.33
CA ALA A 230 12.14 19.04 -6.89
C ALA A 230 11.91 17.63 -6.31
N VAL A 231 10.88 17.47 -5.47
CA VAL A 231 10.45 16.17 -4.94
C VAL A 231 10.17 15.20 -6.09
N ARG A 232 9.32 15.61 -7.04
CA ARG A 232 9.00 14.78 -8.19
C ARG A 232 10.24 14.40 -9.00
N SER A 233 11.11 15.35 -9.31
CA SER A 233 12.31 15.12 -10.12
C SER A 233 13.33 14.20 -9.45
N ALA A 234 13.33 14.15 -8.12
CA ALA A 234 14.26 13.31 -7.36
C ALA A 234 13.87 11.82 -7.38
N VAL A 235 12.57 11.53 -7.40
CA VAL A 235 12.03 10.18 -7.19
C VAL A 235 11.56 9.55 -8.49
N VAL A 236 10.84 10.31 -9.32
CA VAL A 236 10.15 9.76 -10.48
C VAL A 236 11.13 9.15 -11.49
N ILE A 237 10.91 7.90 -11.83
CA ILE A 237 11.70 7.18 -12.83
C ILE A 237 11.19 7.53 -14.22
N GLY A 238 11.91 8.43 -14.91
CA GLY A 238 11.61 8.76 -16.30
C GLY A 238 11.65 7.52 -17.19
N GLY A 239 10.56 7.26 -17.91
CA GLY A 239 10.46 6.16 -18.89
C GLY A 239 9.90 4.85 -18.34
N TYR A 240 9.67 4.73 -17.03
CA TYR A 240 8.90 3.61 -16.48
C TYR A 240 7.40 3.89 -16.62
N PRO A 241 6.63 3.03 -17.34
CA PRO A 241 5.27 3.36 -17.73
C PRO A 241 4.26 3.21 -16.59
N TRP A 242 4.54 2.38 -15.59
CA TRP A 242 3.65 2.15 -14.45
C TRP A 242 3.93 3.16 -13.33
N THR A 243 2.90 3.52 -12.58
CA THR A 243 2.97 4.51 -11.48
C THR A 243 2.97 3.85 -10.11
N ASP A 244 2.51 2.60 -10.04
CA ASP A 244 2.22 1.78 -8.85
C ASP A 244 3.47 1.31 -8.07
N LEU A 245 4.61 1.95 -8.23
CA LEU A 245 5.85 1.56 -7.54
C LEU A 245 5.81 2.03 -6.07
N ALA A 246 5.77 1.11 -5.10
CA ALA A 246 5.84 1.45 -3.67
C ALA A 246 6.99 2.42 -3.33
N PRO A 247 8.24 2.22 -3.81
CA PRO A 247 9.33 3.16 -3.52
C PRO A 247 9.08 4.57 -4.07
N GLU A 248 8.35 4.69 -5.18
CA GLU A 248 8.04 5.99 -5.78
C GLU A 248 6.85 6.64 -5.07
N ALA A 249 5.72 5.95 -4.94
CA ALA A 249 4.51 6.47 -4.33
C ALA A 249 4.74 6.90 -2.87
N VAL A 250 5.38 6.05 -2.06
CA VAL A 250 5.70 6.38 -0.66
C VAL A 250 6.65 7.57 -0.59
N ALA A 251 7.67 7.64 -1.44
CA ALA A 251 8.61 8.75 -1.42
C ALA A 251 7.96 10.08 -1.87
N LEU A 252 7.08 10.05 -2.88
CA LEU A 252 6.31 11.23 -3.29
C LEU A 252 5.38 11.70 -2.16
N ALA A 253 4.65 10.79 -1.52
CA ALA A 253 3.76 11.11 -0.41
C ALA A 253 4.50 11.73 0.79
N PHE A 254 5.58 11.10 1.25
CA PHE A 254 6.41 11.63 2.35
C PHE A 254 7.14 12.93 1.95
N GLY A 255 7.53 13.07 0.68
CA GLY A 255 8.11 14.30 0.15
C GLY A 255 7.10 15.46 0.13
N ALA A 256 5.85 15.21 -0.25
CA ALA A 256 4.76 16.18 -0.20
C ALA A 256 4.42 16.58 1.24
N TYR A 257 4.28 15.60 2.13
CA TYR A 257 4.08 15.79 3.56
C TYR A 257 5.19 16.65 4.19
N ALA A 258 6.45 16.34 3.90
CA ALA A 258 7.60 17.11 4.39
C ALA A 258 7.68 18.52 3.79
N ALA A 259 7.31 18.69 2.50
CA ALA A 259 7.31 20.01 1.86
C ALA A 259 6.25 20.95 2.45
N ALA A 260 5.17 20.37 2.97
CA ALA A 260 4.07 21.08 3.62
C ALA A 260 4.24 21.25 5.13
N ASP A 261 5.35 20.78 5.73
CA ASP A 261 5.53 20.72 7.20
C ASP A 261 4.31 20.10 7.94
N GLY A 262 3.75 19.05 7.33
CA GLY A 262 2.56 18.37 7.83
C GLY A 262 1.28 19.20 7.81
N ASP A 263 1.21 20.32 7.08
CA ASP A 263 -0.06 20.97 6.74
C ASP A 263 -0.91 20.07 5.84
N PHE A 264 -2.18 19.90 6.17
CA PHE A 264 -3.07 18.98 5.48
C PHE A 264 -3.32 19.38 4.03
N ARG A 265 -3.73 20.64 3.82
CA ARG A 265 -4.13 21.12 2.50
C ARG A 265 -2.93 21.13 1.55
N ASP A 266 -1.81 21.66 2.01
CA ASP A 266 -0.60 21.77 1.19
C ASP A 266 0.01 20.40 0.91
N ALA A 267 -0.01 19.45 1.86
CA ALA A 267 0.50 18.09 1.63
C ALA A 267 -0.30 17.37 0.54
N VAL A 268 -1.63 17.36 0.68
CA VAL A 268 -2.53 16.69 -0.28
C VAL A 268 -2.44 17.34 -1.66
N LEU A 269 -2.55 18.68 -1.75
CA LEU A 269 -2.49 19.35 -3.05
C LEU A 269 -1.10 19.22 -3.70
N THR A 270 -0.01 19.17 -2.93
CA THR A 270 1.32 18.90 -3.48
C THR A 270 1.41 17.49 -4.04
N ALA A 271 0.89 16.47 -3.35
CA ALA A 271 0.86 15.10 -3.85
C ALA A 271 0.06 14.98 -5.16
N VAL A 272 -1.18 15.47 -5.17
CA VAL A 272 -2.08 15.43 -6.35
C VAL A 272 -1.43 16.06 -7.58
N ASN A 273 -0.80 17.23 -7.42
CA ASN A 273 -0.24 17.97 -8.56
C ASN A 273 1.11 17.44 -9.06
N MET A 274 1.76 16.50 -8.35
CA MET A 274 2.91 15.75 -8.88
C MET A 274 2.51 14.74 -9.98
N GLY A 275 1.23 14.39 -10.05
CA GLY A 275 0.69 13.36 -10.95
C GLY A 275 1.28 11.98 -10.62
N ARG A 276 1.44 11.12 -11.65
CA ARG A 276 1.81 9.70 -11.47
C ARG A 276 0.68 8.97 -10.73
N ASP A 277 0.97 8.32 -9.62
CA ASP A 277 -0.03 7.62 -8.78
C ASP A 277 -0.71 8.63 -7.84
N ALA A 278 -1.51 9.51 -8.43
CA ALA A 278 -1.90 10.76 -7.78
C ALA A 278 -2.92 10.55 -6.64
N ASP A 279 -3.81 9.57 -6.77
CA ASP A 279 -4.67 9.05 -5.70
C ASP A 279 -3.82 8.43 -4.58
N THR A 280 -2.99 7.43 -4.85
CA THR A 280 -2.19 6.76 -3.81
C THR A 280 -1.29 7.71 -3.05
N THR A 281 -0.56 8.56 -3.78
CA THR A 281 0.36 9.52 -3.15
C THR A 281 -0.37 10.55 -2.30
N ALA A 282 -1.55 11.01 -2.74
CA ALA A 282 -2.37 11.95 -2.00
C ALA A 282 -3.09 11.30 -0.82
N ALA A 283 -3.53 10.05 -0.95
CA ALA A 283 -4.14 9.26 0.11
C ALA A 283 -3.14 9.06 1.27
N VAL A 284 -1.91 8.64 0.96
CA VAL A 284 -0.85 8.48 1.97
C VAL A 284 -0.45 9.82 2.59
N ALA A 285 -0.27 10.88 1.78
CA ALA A 285 0.05 12.21 2.30
C ALA A 285 -1.07 12.77 3.20
N GLY A 286 -2.32 12.57 2.79
CA GLY A 286 -3.53 12.93 3.54
C GLY A 286 -3.65 12.17 4.86
N ALA A 287 -3.32 10.88 4.87
CA ALA A 287 -3.30 10.07 6.09
C ALA A 287 -2.25 10.58 7.10
N LEU A 288 -1.03 10.88 6.64
CA LEU A 288 0.05 11.41 7.47
C LEU A 288 -0.29 12.79 8.03
N ALA A 289 -0.75 13.71 7.17
CA ALA A 289 -1.09 15.07 7.59
C ALA A 289 -2.34 15.10 8.48
N GLY A 290 -3.36 14.29 8.17
CA GLY A 290 -4.56 14.13 8.98
C GLY A 290 -4.26 13.54 10.36
N ALA A 291 -3.37 12.54 10.46
CA ALA A 291 -2.89 12.04 11.75
C ALA A 291 -2.09 13.10 12.54
N THR A 292 -1.36 13.98 11.83
CA THR A 292 -0.53 15.04 12.43
C THR A 292 -1.37 16.20 12.96
N ARG A 293 -2.46 16.57 12.27
CA ARG A 293 -3.21 17.81 12.51
C ARG A 293 -4.67 17.60 12.94
N GLY A 294 -5.18 16.37 12.91
CA GLY A 294 -6.55 16.06 13.29
C GLY A 294 -7.57 16.28 12.17
N GLU A 295 -8.81 15.83 12.38
CA GLU A 295 -9.93 15.99 11.44
C GLU A 295 -10.22 17.47 11.17
N ALA A 296 -10.09 18.32 12.19
CA ALA A 296 -10.35 19.76 12.08
C ALA A 296 -9.43 20.50 11.08
N SER A 297 -8.32 19.88 10.67
CA SER A 297 -7.41 20.43 9.65
C SER A 297 -7.90 20.22 8.21
N ILE A 298 -8.85 19.30 8.01
CA ILE A 298 -9.40 18.98 6.69
C ILE A 298 -10.42 20.05 6.31
N PRO A 299 -10.33 20.66 5.12
CA PRO A 299 -11.36 21.60 4.65
C PRO A 299 -12.77 20.99 4.77
N PRO A 300 -13.73 21.66 5.43
CA PRO A 300 -15.05 21.08 5.69
C PRO A 300 -15.78 20.64 4.42
N GLU A 301 -15.62 21.37 3.33
CA GLU A 301 -16.17 21.02 2.01
C GLU A 301 -15.53 19.75 1.42
N TRP A 302 -14.28 19.45 1.77
CA TRP A 302 -13.61 18.22 1.35
C TRP A 302 -14.08 17.03 2.16
N ALA A 303 -14.12 17.21 3.49
CA ALA A 303 -14.62 16.22 4.44
C ALA A 303 -16.07 15.80 4.12
N ALA A 304 -16.96 16.78 3.92
CA ALA A 304 -18.39 16.54 3.69
C ALA A 304 -18.70 15.82 2.36
N ALA A 305 -17.78 15.84 1.41
CA ALA A 305 -17.96 15.17 0.11
C ALA A 305 -17.64 13.67 0.16
N ILE A 306 -16.87 13.23 1.17
CA ILE A 306 -16.56 11.81 1.36
C ILE A 306 -17.77 11.13 2.00
N GLY A 307 -18.42 10.28 1.21
CA GLY A 307 -19.49 9.41 1.66
C GLY A 307 -19.01 7.98 1.92
N PRO A 308 -19.95 7.06 2.22
CA PRO A 308 -19.64 5.64 2.34
C PRO A 308 -18.99 5.08 1.06
N ALA A 309 -18.11 4.10 1.23
CA ALA A 309 -17.48 3.39 0.12
C ALA A 309 -18.54 2.84 -0.85
N ARG A 310 -18.25 2.98 -2.15
CA ARG A 310 -19.19 2.59 -3.21
C ARG A 310 -19.20 1.07 -3.43
N GLY A 311 -18.13 0.39 -3.02
CA GLY A 311 -17.88 -1.01 -3.35
C GLY A 311 -17.62 -1.21 -4.83
N SER A 312 -17.02 -0.21 -5.49
CA SER A 312 -16.67 -0.27 -6.91
C SER A 312 -15.56 -1.27 -7.17
N CYS A 313 -14.61 -1.37 -6.24
CA CYS A 313 -13.49 -2.29 -6.29
C CYS A 313 -13.76 -3.54 -5.42
N LEU A 314 -14.15 -3.32 -4.16
CA LEU A 314 -14.50 -4.32 -3.16
C LEU A 314 -15.99 -4.17 -2.81
N PRO A 315 -16.91 -4.90 -3.47
CA PRO A 315 -18.35 -4.84 -3.16
C PRO A 315 -18.67 -5.12 -1.68
N SER A 316 -17.81 -5.89 -1.03
CA SER A 316 -17.80 -6.16 0.40
C SER A 316 -17.70 -4.93 1.29
N MET A 317 -17.09 -3.85 0.78
CA MET A 317 -16.87 -2.60 1.50
C MET A 317 -17.98 -1.58 1.24
N ALA A 318 -18.95 -1.89 0.37
CA ALA A 318 -20.05 -1.00 0.07
C ALA A 318 -20.82 -0.61 1.34
N GLY A 319 -21.02 0.70 1.56
CA GLY A 319 -21.76 1.23 2.69
C GLY A 319 -20.96 1.41 3.98
N HIS A 320 -19.71 0.91 4.05
CA HIS A 320 -18.80 1.24 5.14
C HIS A 320 -18.20 2.64 4.97
N HIS A 321 -17.88 3.30 6.08
CA HIS A 321 -17.28 4.64 6.08
C HIS A 321 -15.94 4.65 6.81
N VAL A 322 -14.96 5.39 6.30
CA VAL A 322 -13.62 5.50 6.93
C VAL A 322 -13.67 5.99 8.39
N LEU A 323 -14.58 6.91 8.70
CA LEU A 323 -14.82 7.37 10.07
C LEU A 323 -15.34 6.25 10.99
N GLU A 324 -16.19 5.34 10.49
CA GLU A 324 -16.63 4.19 11.27
C GLU A 324 -15.44 3.30 11.66
N VAL A 325 -14.51 3.10 10.72
CA VAL A 325 -13.28 2.36 10.96
C VAL A 325 -12.40 3.07 11.99
N ALA A 326 -12.26 4.40 11.92
CA ALA A 326 -11.48 5.18 12.88
C ALA A 326 -12.01 5.00 14.31
N GLU A 327 -13.33 5.04 14.49
CA GLU A 327 -13.97 4.80 15.80
C GLU A 327 -13.73 3.38 16.31
N ARG A 328 -13.82 2.36 15.44
CA ARG A 328 -13.57 0.96 15.81
C ARG A 328 -12.13 0.73 16.26
N LEU A 329 -11.15 1.36 15.61
CA LEU A 329 -9.73 1.19 15.91
C LEU A 329 -9.27 1.95 17.15
N THR A 330 -10.01 2.98 17.57
CA THR A 330 -9.72 3.79 18.76
C THR A 330 -10.63 3.46 19.95
N ALA A 331 -11.56 2.52 19.79
CA ALA A 331 -12.42 2.08 20.86
C ALA A 331 -11.58 1.48 22.01
N PRO A 332 -11.89 1.80 23.28
CA PRO A 332 -11.23 1.16 24.40
C PRO A 332 -11.46 -0.35 24.33
N PRO A 333 -10.49 -1.18 24.76
CA PRO A 333 -10.67 -2.62 24.80
C PRO A 333 -11.93 -2.95 25.62
N PRO A 334 -12.69 -3.99 25.23
CA PRO A 334 -13.85 -4.40 26.00
C PRO A 334 -13.41 -4.67 27.46
N PRO A 335 -14.26 -4.35 28.45
CA PRO A 335 -13.95 -4.65 29.84
C PRO A 335 -13.64 -6.14 29.96
N PRO A 336 -12.68 -6.53 30.83
CA PRO A 336 -12.40 -7.94 31.05
C PRO A 336 -13.70 -8.66 31.40
N PRO A 337 -13.89 -9.92 30.96
CA PRO A 337 -15.04 -10.69 31.36
C PRO A 337 -15.15 -10.69 32.89
N PRO A 338 -16.36 -10.63 33.46
CA PRO A 338 -16.52 -10.69 34.91
C PRO A 338 -15.79 -11.92 35.43
N THR A 339 -14.86 -11.73 36.36
CA THR A 339 -14.21 -12.83 37.06
C THR A 339 -15.29 -13.72 37.65
N GLU A 340 -15.37 -14.97 37.20
CA GLU A 340 -16.20 -15.97 37.86
C GLU A 340 -15.86 -15.96 39.35
N PRO A 341 -16.87 -15.94 40.25
CA PRO A 341 -16.61 -16.07 41.66
C PRO A 341 -15.82 -17.36 41.89
N PRO A 342 -14.81 -17.36 42.79
CA PRO A 342 -14.05 -18.57 43.07
C PRO A 342 -15.04 -19.70 43.43
N PRO A 343 -14.79 -20.94 42.97
CA PRO A 343 -15.68 -22.05 43.29
C PRO A 343 -15.85 -22.12 44.81
N PRO A 344 -17.07 -22.43 45.32
CA PRO A 344 -17.30 -22.47 46.75
C PRO A 344 -16.28 -23.40 47.40
N THR A 345 -15.55 -22.90 48.39
CA THR A 345 -14.62 -23.69 49.19
C THR A 345 -15.39 -24.86 49.77
N ARG A 346 -15.12 -26.07 49.26
CA ARG A 346 -15.68 -27.30 49.80
C ARG A 346 -15.18 -27.42 51.25
N PRO A 347 -16.06 -27.62 52.25
CA PRO A 347 -15.62 -27.83 53.62
C PRO A 347 -14.66 -29.03 53.67
N LEU A 348 -13.55 -28.87 54.38
CA LEU A 348 -12.68 -29.99 54.71
C LEU A 348 -13.49 -31.02 55.49
N PRO A 349 -13.35 -32.32 55.20
CA PRO A 349 -14.01 -33.35 55.98
C PRO A 349 -13.54 -33.28 57.44
N PRO A 350 -14.42 -33.57 58.41
CA PRO A 350 -14.06 -33.50 59.82
C PRO A 350 -12.91 -34.45 60.14
N THR A 351 -11.95 -33.96 60.93
CA THR A 351 -10.82 -34.72 61.42
C THR A 351 -11.33 -35.80 62.37
N GLU A 352 -11.10 -37.07 62.05
CA GLU A 352 -11.42 -38.17 62.96
C GLU A 352 -10.56 -38.07 64.23
N PRO A 353 -11.12 -38.31 65.43
CA PRO A 353 -10.37 -38.28 66.67
C PRO A 353 -9.44 -39.49 66.78
N ASN A 354 -8.20 -39.21 67.13
CA ASN A 354 -7.13 -40.18 67.40
C ASN A 354 -7.52 -41.15 68.53
N PRO A 355 -7.56 -42.49 68.32
CA PRO A 355 -7.78 -43.43 69.39
C PRO A 355 -6.47 -43.69 70.16
N ALA A 356 -6.37 -43.13 71.37
CA ALA A 356 -5.36 -43.57 72.32
C ALA A 356 -5.77 -44.89 72.99
N THR A 357 -4.80 -45.80 73.03
CA THR A 357 -4.63 -46.91 73.99
C THR A 357 -5.50 -48.16 73.80
N ARG A 358 -4.94 -49.17 73.11
CA ARG A 358 -5.16 -50.57 73.47
C ARG A 358 -3.84 -51.36 73.42
N THR A 359 -3.57 -51.96 74.58
CA THR A 359 -2.56 -52.92 75.02
C THR A 359 -2.10 -53.97 73.99
N PHE A 360 -0.80 -54.21 73.94
CA PHE A 360 -0.14 -55.32 73.24
C PHE A 360 -0.28 -56.65 74.02
N PRO A 361 -0.54 -57.80 73.36
CA PRO A 361 -0.22 -59.13 73.86
C PRO A 361 1.20 -59.59 73.44
N PRO A 362 1.80 -60.58 74.13
CA PRO A 362 3.22 -60.92 74.00
C PRO A 362 3.53 -61.83 72.81
N GLU A 363 4.83 -61.88 72.49
CA GLU A 363 5.50 -62.61 71.41
C GLU A 363 5.02 -64.04 71.13
N GLU A 364 4.82 -64.36 69.85
CA GLU A 364 5.03 -65.71 69.33
C GLU A 364 5.83 -65.68 68.01
N ARG A 365 6.65 -66.71 67.87
CA ARG A 365 7.82 -66.85 66.98
C ARG A 365 7.47 -66.91 65.49
N HIS A 366 8.36 -66.33 64.69
CA HIS A 366 8.44 -66.46 63.23
C HIS A 366 8.41 -67.91 62.73
N PRO A 367 7.81 -68.13 61.54
CA PRO A 367 8.49 -68.89 60.50
C PRO A 367 8.64 -68.12 59.18
N ALA A 368 9.52 -68.66 58.35
CA ALA A 368 10.15 -68.06 57.18
C ALA A 368 9.23 -67.65 56.00
N THR A 369 9.81 -66.73 55.23
CA THR A 369 9.52 -66.19 53.89
C THR A 369 8.72 -67.08 52.93
N PRO A 370 7.79 -66.49 52.16
CA PRO A 370 7.52 -66.91 50.79
C PRO A 370 8.05 -65.86 49.79
N THR A 371 8.99 -66.31 48.97
CA THR A 371 9.48 -65.66 47.74
C THR A 371 8.33 -65.46 46.74
N PHE A 372 8.13 -64.23 46.28
CA PHE A 372 7.29 -63.92 45.13
C PHE A 372 8.05 -64.16 43.81
N PRO A 373 7.36 -64.60 42.73
CA PRO A 373 7.99 -64.93 41.44
C PRO A 373 8.44 -63.68 40.68
N PRO A 374 9.49 -63.76 39.85
CA PRO A 374 10.01 -62.62 39.11
C PRO A 374 9.06 -62.22 37.96
N ALA A 375 8.78 -60.93 37.87
CA ALA A 375 8.04 -60.32 36.78
C ALA A 375 8.85 -60.35 35.47
N GLU A 376 8.13 -60.57 34.36
CA GLU A 376 8.66 -60.67 33.00
C GLU A 376 9.38 -59.40 32.52
N PRO A 377 10.43 -59.54 31.68
CA PRO A 377 11.28 -58.43 31.28
C PRO A 377 10.63 -57.54 30.22
N LYS A 378 10.60 -56.23 30.50
CA LYS A 378 10.27 -55.16 29.54
C LYS A 378 11.30 -55.11 28.41
N PRO A 379 10.89 -54.77 27.17
CA PRO A 379 11.78 -54.75 26.01
C PRO A 379 12.87 -53.67 26.13
N ALA A 380 14.05 -54.04 25.64
CA ALA A 380 15.33 -53.39 25.84
C ALA A 380 15.40 -51.94 25.37
N THR A 381 15.91 -51.09 26.26
CA THR A 381 16.59 -49.84 25.95
C THR A 381 17.74 -50.14 24.99
N ARG A 382 17.70 -49.57 23.78
CA ARG A 382 18.87 -49.57 22.89
C ARG A 382 19.94 -48.68 23.52
N THR A 383 20.98 -49.35 23.99
CA THR A 383 22.31 -48.80 24.28
C THR A 383 22.89 -48.14 23.04
N PHE A 384 23.37 -46.90 23.21
CA PHE A 384 24.20 -46.20 22.23
C PHE A 384 25.56 -46.92 22.07
N PRO A 385 26.03 -47.19 20.83
CA PRO A 385 27.42 -47.52 20.57
C PRO A 385 28.35 -46.30 20.77
N PRO A 386 29.65 -46.51 20.95
CA PRO A 386 30.61 -45.53 21.47
C PRO A 386 30.98 -44.47 20.44
N GLU A 387 31.51 -43.35 20.95
CA GLU A 387 32.08 -42.20 20.26
C GLU A 387 32.73 -42.54 18.90
N GLU A 388 32.05 -42.19 17.82
CA GLU A 388 32.73 -41.88 16.56
C GLU A 388 33.18 -40.42 16.60
N ARG A 389 34.49 -40.27 16.44
CA ARG A 389 35.25 -39.03 16.40
C ARG A 389 34.53 -37.93 15.62
N HIS A 390 34.42 -36.76 16.25
CA HIS A 390 34.02 -35.50 15.65
C HIS A 390 34.58 -35.34 14.22
N PRO A 391 33.78 -34.96 13.21
CA PRO A 391 34.35 -34.35 12.03
C PRO A 391 34.99 -33.02 12.47
N ALA A 392 36.27 -32.89 12.16
CA ALA A 392 37.02 -31.67 12.34
C ALA A 392 36.26 -30.47 11.77
N THR A 393 36.32 -29.35 12.49
CA THR A 393 35.97 -28.02 12.01
C THR A 393 36.47 -27.84 10.58
N PRO A 394 35.67 -27.33 9.63
CA PRO A 394 36.20 -26.99 8.32
C PRO A 394 37.25 -25.91 8.51
N THR A 395 38.52 -26.30 8.38
CA THR A 395 39.63 -25.39 8.16
C THR A 395 39.35 -24.63 6.88
N PHE A 396 39.12 -23.33 7.01
CA PHE A 396 39.12 -22.42 5.87
C PHE A 396 40.47 -22.55 5.14
N PRO A 397 40.49 -22.58 3.80
CA PRO A 397 41.74 -22.47 3.05
C PRO A 397 42.41 -21.13 3.41
N PRO A 398 43.76 -21.06 3.41
CA PRO A 398 44.45 -19.80 3.65
C PRO A 398 43.98 -18.77 2.61
N ALA A 399 43.73 -17.55 3.09
CA ALA A 399 43.29 -16.44 2.27
C ALA A 399 44.17 -16.33 1.02
N GLU A 400 43.54 -16.34 -0.15
CA GLU A 400 44.19 -15.90 -1.38
C GLU A 400 44.77 -14.48 -1.15
N PRO A 401 45.99 -14.19 -1.63
CA PRO A 401 46.55 -12.87 -1.49
C PRO A 401 45.62 -11.88 -2.20
N LYS A 402 45.25 -10.81 -1.48
CA LYS A 402 44.45 -9.70 -2.01
C LYS A 402 44.94 -9.32 -3.41
N PRO A 403 44.06 -9.14 -4.41
CA PRO A 403 44.49 -8.50 -5.65
C PRO A 403 45.12 -7.15 -5.29
N ALA A 404 46.32 -6.93 -5.80
CA ALA A 404 47.05 -5.70 -5.62
C ALA A 404 46.13 -4.51 -5.98
N THR A 405 46.11 -3.50 -5.13
CA THR A 405 45.56 -2.19 -5.47
C THR A 405 46.16 -1.78 -6.82
N PRO A 406 45.37 -1.38 -7.82
CA PRO A 406 45.95 -0.81 -9.02
C PRO A 406 46.70 0.47 -8.62
N THR A 407 48.02 0.38 -8.60
CA THR A 407 48.90 1.55 -8.65
C THR A 407 48.56 2.29 -9.92
N PHE A 408 47.93 3.45 -9.79
CA PHE A 408 47.82 4.40 -10.88
C PHE A 408 49.24 4.77 -11.35
N PRO A 409 49.53 4.75 -12.67
CA PRO A 409 50.76 5.32 -13.18
C PRO A 409 50.83 6.81 -12.83
N PRO A 410 52.04 7.37 -12.65
CA PRO A 410 52.20 8.78 -12.32
C PRO A 410 51.59 9.66 -13.41
N HIS A 411 50.98 10.77 -12.97
CA HIS A 411 50.39 11.84 -13.76
C HIS A 411 51.03 12.03 -15.14
N GLU A 412 50.31 11.70 -16.21
CA GLU A 412 50.47 12.39 -17.47
C GLU A 412 49.80 13.77 -17.37
N PRO A 413 50.42 14.84 -17.86
CA PRO A 413 49.89 16.20 -17.73
C PRO A 413 48.58 16.34 -18.51
N HIS A 414 47.63 17.04 -17.91
CA HIS A 414 46.37 17.45 -18.51
C HIS A 414 46.57 17.97 -19.96
N PRO A 415 45.72 17.60 -20.92
CA PRO A 415 45.66 18.34 -22.17
C PRO A 415 45.22 19.77 -21.84
N THR A 416 46.13 20.70 -22.08
CA THR A 416 45.90 22.14 -22.05
C THR A 416 44.66 22.50 -22.86
N THR A 417 43.77 23.27 -22.24
CA THR A 417 42.74 24.06 -22.92
C THR A 417 43.38 24.80 -24.11
N PRO A 418 42.90 24.64 -25.35
CA PRO A 418 43.31 25.53 -26.41
C PRO A 418 42.70 26.91 -26.16
N THR A 419 43.58 27.87 -25.95
CA THR A 419 43.33 29.30 -25.93
C THR A 419 42.57 29.73 -27.19
N LEU A 420 41.51 30.53 -27.04
CA LEU A 420 40.87 31.22 -28.16
C LEU A 420 41.90 32.12 -28.88
N PRO A 421 41.99 32.08 -30.22
CA PRO A 421 42.49 33.21 -30.98
C PRO A 421 41.39 34.27 -31.06
N GLN A 422 41.70 35.47 -30.58
CA GLN A 422 40.93 36.67 -30.92
C GLN A 422 41.15 37.04 -32.39
N ASN A 423 40.04 37.40 -33.04
CA ASN A 423 39.88 38.33 -34.16
C ASN A 423 40.52 38.00 -35.53
N GLY A 424 39.71 37.32 -36.35
CA GLY A 424 39.71 37.43 -37.82
C GLY A 424 38.27 37.57 -38.33
N PRO A 425 38.01 38.24 -39.46
CA PRO A 425 36.67 38.66 -39.86
C PRO A 425 35.75 37.49 -40.20
N HIS A 426 34.50 37.55 -39.71
CA HIS A 426 33.45 36.57 -39.99
C HIS A 426 33.17 36.43 -41.50
N PRO A 427 33.12 35.22 -42.06
CA PRO A 427 32.50 34.98 -43.36
C PRO A 427 30.97 35.02 -43.22
N ALA A 428 30.30 35.66 -44.18
CA ALA A 428 28.85 35.82 -44.25
C ALA A 428 28.11 34.45 -44.32
N PRO A 429 26.89 34.36 -43.76
CA PRO A 429 26.08 33.13 -43.84
C PRO A 429 25.65 32.84 -45.30
N PRO A 430 25.49 31.56 -45.69
CA PRO A 430 24.98 31.19 -47.01
C PRO A 430 23.52 31.65 -47.18
N ALA A 431 23.21 32.14 -48.39
CA ALA A 431 21.92 32.70 -48.77
C ALA A 431 20.78 31.64 -48.75
N LEU A 432 19.61 32.08 -48.28
CA LEU A 432 18.34 31.36 -48.43
C LEU A 432 17.94 31.25 -49.92
N PRO A 433 17.32 30.15 -50.37
CA PRO A 433 16.76 30.05 -51.72
C PRO A 433 15.56 31.02 -51.89
N PRO A 434 15.33 31.54 -53.10
CA PRO A 434 14.33 32.59 -53.34
C PRO A 434 12.89 32.09 -53.21
N HIS A 435 12.04 32.95 -52.66
CA HIS A 435 10.57 32.82 -52.67
C HIS A 435 10.03 32.85 -54.11
N GLU A 436 9.17 31.89 -54.45
CA GLU A 436 8.30 31.99 -55.63
C GLU A 436 7.08 32.89 -55.33
N PRO A 437 6.60 33.69 -56.31
CA PRO A 437 5.54 34.67 -56.10
C PRO A 437 4.14 34.05 -56.11
N HIS A 438 3.28 34.59 -55.25
CA HIS A 438 1.83 34.32 -55.21
C HIS A 438 1.15 34.64 -56.56
N PRO A 439 0.22 33.81 -57.06
CA PRO A 439 -0.72 34.21 -58.09
C PRO A 439 -1.93 34.94 -57.48
N THR A 440 -2.21 36.10 -58.06
CA THR A 440 -3.33 37.00 -57.82
C THR A 440 -4.70 36.41 -58.20
N THR A 441 -5.69 36.78 -57.39
CA THR A 441 -7.14 36.58 -57.53
C THR A 441 -7.71 37.13 -58.84
N PRO A 442 -8.68 36.45 -59.49
CA PRO A 442 -9.64 37.08 -60.38
C PRO A 442 -10.98 37.38 -59.68
N THR A 443 -11.43 38.61 -59.82
CA THR A 443 -12.72 39.20 -59.39
C THR A 443 -13.93 38.70 -60.20
N LEU A 444 -15.11 38.64 -59.57
CA LEU A 444 -16.46 38.81 -60.15
C LEU A 444 -17.50 39.09 -59.00
N PRO A 445 -18.70 39.64 -59.26
CA PRO A 445 -19.08 41.03 -58.94
C PRO A 445 -20.11 41.18 -57.79
N GLN A 446 -20.44 42.44 -57.48
CA GLN A 446 -21.31 42.93 -56.41
C GLN A 446 -22.82 42.58 -56.53
N ASN A 447 -23.45 42.49 -55.35
CA ASN A 447 -24.87 42.75 -54.96
C ASN A 447 -25.98 41.71 -55.23
N GLY A 448 -26.51 41.16 -54.14
CA GLY A 448 -27.83 40.49 -54.00
C GLY A 448 -28.10 40.10 -52.53
N PRO A 449 -29.35 40.14 -52.01
CA PRO A 449 -29.61 40.24 -50.57
C PRO A 449 -29.49 38.91 -49.81
N HIS A 450 -29.05 39.01 -48.54
CA HIS A 450 -29.02 37.91 -47.57
C HIS A 450 -30.44 37.41 -47.21
N PRO A 451 -30.69 36.08 -47.18
CA PRO A 451 -31.80 35.52 -46.44
C PRO A 451 -31.42 35.22 -44.98
N ALA A 452 -32.39 35.41 -44.09
CA ALA A 452 -32.33 35.31 -42.63
C ALA A 452 -32.06 33.88 -42.11
N PRO A 453 -31.54 33.73 -40.87
CA PRO A 453 -31.35 32.42 -40.23
C PRO A 453 -32.69 31.79 -39.80
N PRO A 454 -32.84 30.45 -39.84
CA PRO A 454 -34.06 29.78 -39.43
C PRO A 454 -34.23 29.78 -37.89
N ALA A 455 -35.48 29.94 -37.49
CA ALA A 455 -35.96 30.06 -36.11
C ALA A 455 -35.93 28.73 -35.33
N LEU A 456 -35.70 28.88 -34.02
CA LEU A 456 -35.93 27.88 -32.98
C LEU A 456 -37.39 27.38 -32.99
N LEU A 457 -37.57 26.06 -32.84
CA LEU A 457 -38.86 25.45 -32.55
C LEU A 457 -38.84 24.79 -31.16
N PRO A 458 -40.00 24.75 -30.46
CA PRO A 458 -40.07 24.59 -29.01
C PRO A 458 -40.13 23.13 -28.53
N ALA A 459 -39.86 22.97 -27.24
CA ALA A 459 -39.95 21.72 -26.48
C ALA A 459 -41.40 21.23 -26.33
N GLU A 460 -41.56 19.91 -26.32
CA GLU A 460 -42.79 19.17 -25.97
C GLU A 460 -42.47 18.11 -24.89
N PRO A 461 -43.44 17.70 -24.06
CA PRO A 461 -43.22 17.39 -22.64
C PRO A 461 -43.05 15.90 -22.30
N HIS A 462 -42.50 15.65 -21.12
CA HIS A 462 -42.41 14.34 -20.44
C HIS A 462 -43.80 13.73 -20.14
N PRO A 463 -43.95 12.39 -20.21
CA PRO A 463 -45.02 11.68 -19.51
C PRO A 463 -44.53 11.02 -18.21
N SER A 464 -45.34 11.17 -17.16
CA SER A 464 -45.30 10.47 -15.87
C SER A 464 -45.74 9.00 -16.00
N PRO A 465 -45.47 8.12 -15.00
CA PRO A 465 -45.54 6.68 -15.17
C PRO A 465 -46.93 6.12 -14.83
N SER A 466 -47.33 5.05 -15.53
CA SER A 466 -48.46 4.20 -15.14
C SER A 466 -48.10 2.71 -15.17
N THR A 467 -48.80 2.04 -14.26
CA THR A 467 -48.71 0.70 -13.70
C THR A 467 -48.95 -0.49 -14.64
N SER A 468 -48.46 -1.65 -14.15
CA SER A 468 -48.88 -3.04 -14.42
C SER A 468 -48.44 -3.69 -15.74
N ALA A 469 -48.28 -4.99 -15.90
CA ALA A 469 -47.93 -6.15 -15.06
C ALA A 469 -47.84 -7.35 -16.04
N PHE A 470 -47.24 -8.46 -15.57
CA PHE A 470 -47.36 -9.84 -16.08
C PHE A 470 -46.50 -10.34 -17.29
N LEU A 471 -45.82 -11.45 -16.96
CA LEU A 471 -45.57 -12.71 -17.71
C LEU A 471 -44.26 -12.95 -18.46
N SER A 472 -43.42 -13.73 -17.77
CA SER A 472 -42.78 -14.99 -18.18
C SER A 472 -42.83 -15.41 -19.65
N ALA A 473 -41.66 -15.73 -20.21
CA ALA A 473 -41.39 -17.01 -20.87
C ALA A 473 -39.88 -17.20 -21.14
N GLU A 474 -39.46 -18.44 -20.99
CA GLU A 474 -38.12 -18.98 -21.20
C GLU A 474 -37.64 -18.97 -22.66
N SER A 475 -36.33 -19.19 -22.80
CA SER A 475 -35.65 -20.10 -23.75
C SER A 475 -34.65 -19.47 -24.73
N GLY A 476 -33.38 -19.87 -24.55
CA GLY A 476 -32.58 -20.56 -25.57
C GLY A 476 -32.03 -19.80 -26.77
N GLY A 477 -30.72 -19.95 -26.99
CA GLY A 477 -30.15 -20.06 -28.34
C GLY A 477 -29.21 -18.93 -28.75
N GLY A 478 -27.92 -19.25 -28.77
CA GLY A 478 -26.83 -18.32 -29.04
C GLY A 478 -26.65 -17.94 -30.50
N TRP A 479 -25.91 -16.85 -30.73
CA TRP A 479 -25.47 -16.42 -32.05
C TRP A 479 -24.03 -15.88 -31.98
N ALA A 480 -23.11 -16.66 -32.54
CA ALA A 480 -21.83 -16.20 -33.05
C ALA A 480 -22.01 -15.80 -34.52
N ARG A 481 -21.47 -14.64 -34.93
CA ARG A 481 -21.09 -14.28 -36.32
C ARG A 481 -20.23 -12.99 -36.26
N SER A 482 -18.94 -13.07 -36.53
CA SER A 482 -18.26 -12.99 -37.85
C SER A 482 -18.23 -11.58 -38.45
N TRP A 483 -17.04 -10.96 -38.48
CA TRP A 483 -16.75 -9.83 -39.37
C TRP A 483 -16.05 -10.36 -40.62
N GLY A 484 -16.75 -10.22 -41.75
CA GLY A 484 -16.30 -10.60 -43.07
C GLY A 484 -15.52 -9.49 -43.79
N SER A 485 -14.59 -9.96 -44.60
CA SER A 485 -13.73 -9.28 -45.56
C SER A 485 -14.44 -8.41 -46.61
N ARG A 486 -13.79 -7.31 -46.99
CA ARG A 486 -13.81 -6.69 -48.33
C ARG A 486 -12.34 -6.40 -48.68
N GLY A 487 -11.79 -6.57 -49.87
CA GLY A 487 -12.25 -6.96 -51.20
C GLY A 487 -11.07 -6.61 -52.13
N ARG A 488 -10.57 -7.56 -52.91
CA ARG A 488 -9.49 -7.36 -53.89
C ARG A 488 -10.02 -6.67 -55.15
N SER A 489 -9.14 -5.96 -55.85
CA SER A 489 -9.02 -6.03 -57.33
C SER A 489 -7.68 -5.44 -57.82
N PRO A 490 -7.20 -5.80 -59.03
CA PRO A 490 -5.81 -6.17 -59.26
C PRO A 490 -5.08 -5.33 -60.32
N LEU A 491 -3.74 -5.37 -60.34
CA LEU A 491 -2.91 -5.23 -61.54
C LEU A 491 -1.68 -6.13 -61.38
N GLY A 492 -1.42 -6.96 -62.38
CA GLY A 492 -0.30 -7.90 -62.41
C GLY A 492 0.88 -7.43 -63.26
N ALA A 493 2.04 -8.02 -62.99
CA ALA A 493 3.07 -8.40 -63.96
C ALA A 493 4.10 -9.24 -63.20
N GLY A 494 4.34 -10.46 -63.67
CA GLY A 494 5.17 -11.46 -63.00
C GLY A 494 6.66 -11.34 -63.26
N CYS A 495 7.42 -12.20 -62.58
CA CYS A 495 8.62 -12.86 -63.08
C CYS A 495 8.95 -14.01 -62.12
N ASP A 496 8.72 -15.24 -62.59
CA ASP A 496 9.27 -16.48 -62.03
C ASP A 496 10.76 -16.60 -62.37
N GLY A 497 11.49 -17.26 -61.48
CA GLY A 497 12.90 -17.60 -61.68
C GLY A 497 13.41 -18.55 -60.60
N GLY A 498 12.85 -19.76 -60.52
CA GLY A 498 13.36 -20.88 -59.71
C GLY A 498 14.13 -21.88 -60.58
N LEU A 499 15.37 -22.18 -60.16
CA LEU A 499 16.23 -23.20 -60.77
C LEU A 499 15.83 -24.61 -60.27
N ARG A 500 15.40 -25.42 -61.24
CA ARG A 500 15.32 -26.90 -61.33
C ARG A 500 14.43 -27.67 -60.34
#